data_AF-A0A6J8C870-F1
#
_entry.id   AF-A0A6J8C870-F1
#
_cell.length_a   1.000
_cell.length_b   1.000
_cell.length_c   1.000
_cell.angle_alpha   90.00
_cell.angle_beta   90.00
_cell.angle_gamma   90.00
#
_symmetry.space_group_name_H-M   'P 1'
#
loop_
_entity.id
_entity.type
_entity.pdbx_description
1 polymer ?
#
loop_
_entity_poly.entity_id
_entity_poly.type
_entity_poly.pdbx_seq_one_letter_code
_entity_poly.pdbx_strand_id
1 'polypeptide(L)'
;MTPKKSFKDIISETTIDDIEEPDATKYINLLKDKIVIDQFPLKIKIIITSEFATPIAFDRIESHYSHPAKVVLTQNNLSKFYDDLIDKFKAWVDQFQERGSGFDFNSIKSVQVKLYKYEYQRASSYIPLQFKSKNIINVQNKNDNKCFLWSILAYLYPVVKNKQRVTNYKEYEDEISMRGIEYPVAKEDIPKVEKQNNLIINVFALKDQTNKQTFGSNLCFK
;
A
#
# COMPACT_ATOMS: atom_id res chain seq x y z
N MET A 1 7.65 -26.94 -9.87
CA MET A 1 6.24 -26.56 -9.65
C MET A 1 6.19 -25.48 -8.59
N THR A 2 5.96 -24.23 -8.99
CA THR A 2 5.76 -23.11 -8.07
C THR A 2 4.45 -23.29 -7.30
N PRO A 3 4.45 -23.19 -5.96
CA PRO A 3 3.21 -23.33 -5.21
C PRO A 3 2.29 -22.14 -5.52
N LYS A 4 1.09 -22.44 -6.01
CA LYS A 4 -0.02 -21.47 -6.14
C LYS A 4 -0.23 -20.84 -4.75
N LYS A 5 0.11 -19.56 -4.60
CA LYS A 5 -0.26 -18.78 -3.41
C LYS A 5 -1.79 -18.74 -3.35
N SER A 6 -2.34 -19.53 -2.44
CA SER A 6 -3.74 -19.47 -2.04
C SER A 6 -3.97 -18.10 -1.39
N PHE A 7 -4.70 -17.23 -2.09
CA PHE A 7 -5.14 -15.94 -1.57
C PHE A 7 -6.25 -16.19 -0.56
N LYS A 8 -5.88 -16.42 0.70
CA LYS A 8 -6.81 -16.45 1.81
C LYS A 8 -7.03 -15.02 2.27
N ASP A 9 -8.30 -14.64 2.38
CA ASP A 9 -8.85 -13.46 3.04
C ASP A 9 -9.13 -12.23 2.14
N ILE A 10 -10.06 -12.41 1.19
CA ILE A 10 -10.83 -11.32 0.58
C ILE A 10 -11.69 -10.69 1.68
N ILE A 11 -11.54 -9.38 1.93
CA ILE A 11 -12.39 -8.62 2.87
C ILE A 11 -13.75 -8.38 2.22
N SER A 12 -13.72 -7.88 0.99
CA SER A 12 -14.91 -7.64 0.20
C SER A 12 -14.58 -7.73 -1.27
N GLU A 13 -15.56 -8.22 -2.03
CA GLU A 13 -15.59 -8.16 -3.47
C GLU A 13 -16.87 -7.42 -3.84
N THR A 14 -16.72 -6.36 -4.60
CA THR A 14 -17.84 -5.54 -5.06
C THR A 14 -17.73 -5.41 -6.56
N THR A 15 -18.79 -5.81 -7.25
CA THR A 15 -18.95 -5.56 -8.67
C THR A 15 -19.95 -4.42 -8.82
N ILE A 16 -19.57 -3.42 -9.61
CA ILE A 16 -20.46 -2.35 -10.03
C ILE A 16 -20.73 -2.60 -11.51
N ASP A 17 -21.94 -3.01 -11.83
CA ASP A 17 -22.41 -3.30 -13.19
C ASP A 17 -23.29 -2.16 -13.73
N ASP A 18 -23.65 -2.23 -15.02
CA ASP A 18 -24.60 -1.34 -15.71
C ASP A 18 -24.26 0.16 -15.62
N ILE A 19 -22.98 0.47 -15.75
CA ILE A 19 -22.47 1.83 -15.59
C ILE A 19 -22.74 2.69 -16.82
N GLU A 20 -22.66 2.10 -18.02
CA GLU A 20 -22.85 2.74 -19.33
C GLU A 20 -22.30 4.18 -19.41
N GLU A 21 -21.12 4.43 -18.84
CA GLU A 21 -20.50 5.76 -18.79
C GLU A 21 -19.40 5.87 -19.84
N PRO A 22 -19.53 6.80 -20.81
CA PRO A 22 -18.54 6.99 -21.89
C PRO A 22 -17.33 7.85 -21.44
N ASP A 23 -17.40 8.55 -20.32
CA ASP A 23 -16.25 9.28 -19.76
C ASP A 23 -15.60 8.51 -18.60
N ALA A 24 -14.39 7.99 -18.87
CA ALA A 24 -13.58 7.28 -17.89
C ALA A 24 -13.30 8.07 -16.60
N THR A 25 -13.16 9.40 -16.69
CA THR A 25 -12.85 10.28 -15.56
C THR A 25 -14.07 10.47 -14.67
N LYS A 26 -15.24 10.72 -15.27
CA LYS A 26 -16.52 10.87 -14.57
C LYS A 26 -16.90 9.59 -13.82
N TYR A 27 -16.64 8.44 -14.44
CA TYR A 27 -16.87 7.15 -13.82
C TYR A 27 -15.95 6.84 -12.62
N ILE A 28 -14.65 7.13 -12.72
CA ILE A 28 -13.74 6.85 -11.59
C ILE A 28 -14.07 7.75 -10.38
N ASN A 29 -14.67 8.92 -10.59
CA ASN A 29 -15.24 9.70 -9.49
C ASN A 29 -16.48 9.02 -8.87
N LEU A 30 -17.37 8.44 -9.69
CA LEU A 30 -18.44 7.57 -9.19
C LEU A 30 -17.91 6.35 -8.40
N LEU A 31 -16.77 5.77 -8.81
CA LEU A 31 -16.11 4.73 -8.02
C LEU A 31 -15.65 5.24 -6.66
N LYS A 32 -15.08 6.46 -6.59
CA LYS A 32 -14.68 7.07 -5.31
C LYS A 32 -15.89 7.21 -4.36
N ASP A 33 -17.05 7.55 -4.90
CA ASP A 33 -18.27 7.73 -4.11
C ASP A 33 -18.92 6.39 -3.70
N LYS A 34 -18.88 5.38 -4.58
CA LYS A 34 -19.49 4.06 -4.32
C LYS A 34 -18.64 3.15 -3.46
N ILE A 35 -17.31 3.30 -3.49
CA ILE A 35 -16.39 2.47 -2.71
C ILE A 35 -15.96 3.24 -1.45
N VAL A 36 -16.70 3.05 -0.37
CA VAL A 36 -16.30 3.57 0.94
C VAL A 36 -15.19 2.69 1.51
N ILE A 37 -13.96 3.22 1.49
CA ILE A 37 -12.79 2.58 2.10
C ILE A 37 -12.41 3.38 3.34
N ASP A 38 -12.76 2.84 4.51
CA ASP A 38 -12.51 3.46 5.83
C ASP A 38 -11.51 2.66 6.67
N GLN A 39 -11.22 1.42 6.27
CA GLN A 39 -10.29 0.52 6.98
C GLN A 39 -8.98 0.35 6.21
N PHE A 40 -7.89 0.83 6.79
CA PHE A 40 -6.52 0.65 6.30
C PHE A 40 -5.68 -0.15 7.31
N PRO A 41 -4.65 -0.90 6.87
CA PRO A 41 -4.16 -1.06 5.49
C PRO A 41 -4.90 -2.14 4.70
N LEU A 42 -4.98 -1.98 3.39
CA LEU A 42 -5.59 -2.96 2.49
C LEU A 42 -4.81 -3.09 1.17
N LYS A 43 -5.11 -4.16 0.43
CA LYS A 43 -4.62 -4.34 -0.93
C LYS A 43 -5.81 -4.32 -1.88
N ILE A 44 -5.74 -3.47 -2.89
CA ILE A 44 -6.80 -3.26 -3.87
C ILE A 44 -6.40 -3.92 -5.17
N LYS A 45 -7.32 -4.68 -5.77
CA LYS A 45 -7.27 -5.11 -7.17
C LYS A 45 -8.52 -4.60 -7.86
N ILE A 46 -8.33 -3.92 -8.99
CA ILE A 46 -9.42 -3.43 -9.84
C ILE A 46 -9.32 -4.10 -11.20
N ILE A 47 -10.47 -4.54 -11.71
CA ILE A 47 -10.64 -5.06 -13.06
C ILE A 47 -11.78 -4.28 -13.69
N ILE A 48 -11.52 -3.66 -14.84
CA ILE A 48 -12.48 -2.85 -15.59
C ILE A 48 -12.83 -3.59 -16.87
N THR A 49 -14.12 -3.79 -17.12
CA THR A 49 -14.65 -4.33 -18.37
C THR A 49 -15.23 -3.19 -19.18
N SER A 50 -14.76 -3.06 -20.42
CA SER A 50 -15.13 -1.99 -21.33
C SER A 50 -15.66 -2.55 -22.64
N GLU A 51 -16.69 -1.91 -23.16
CA GLU A 51 -17.24 -2.16 -24.49
C GLU A 51 -16.57 -1.21 -25.50
N PHE A 52 -16.14 -1.77 -26.62
CA PHE A 52 -15.65 -1.04 -27.78
C PHE A 52 -16.57 -1.33 -28.95
N ALA A 53 -16.83 -0.31 -29.78
CA ALA A 53 -17.72 -0.43 -30.93
C ALA A 53 -17.03 0.07 -32.19
N THR A 54 -17.32 -0.55 -33.34
CA THR A 54 -16.97 0.05 -34.62
C THR A 54 -18.05 1.05 -35.03
N PRO A 55 -17.69 2.27 -35.47
CA PRO A 55 -18.68 3.26 -35.90
C PRO A 55 -19.50 2.82 -37.13
N ILE A 56 -18.98 1.88 -37.92
CA ILE A 56 -19.48 1.54 -39.26
C ILE A 56 -20.24 0.22 -39.27
N ALA A 57 -19.71 -0.84 -38.63
CA ALA A 57 -20.32 -2.17 -38.67
C ALA A 57 -21.24 -2.45 -37.48
N PHE A 58 -21.30 -1.52 -36.49
CA PHE A 58 -21.99 -1.72 -35.20
C PHE A 58 -21.52 -2.95 -34.43
N ASP A 59 -20.37 -3.51 -34.80
CA ASP A 59 -19.74 -4.60 -34.06
C ASP A 59 -19.35 -4.09 -32.67
N ARG A 60 -19.69 -4.86 -31.64
CA ARG A 60 -19.36 -4.58 -30.24
C ARG A 60 -18.48 -5.69 -29.70
N ILE A 61 -17.40 -5.31 -29.04
CA ILE A 61 -16.51 -6.24 -28.36
C ILE A 61 -16.29 -5.78 -26.92
N GLU A 62 -16.11 -6.74 -26.03
CA GLU A 62 -15.71 -6.48 -24.66
C GLU A 62 -14.22 -6.75 -24.47
N SER A 63 -13.56 -5.91 -23.68
CA SER A 63 -12.17 -6.10 -23.29
C SER A 63 -11.97 -5.73 -21.83
N HIS A 64 -10.98 -6.35 -21.20
CA HIS A 64 -10.74 -6.23 -19.76
C HIS A 64 -9.38 -5.59 -19.47
N TYR A 65 -9.41 -4.52 -18.69
CA TYR A 65 -8.23 -3.92 -18.11
C TYR A 65 -8.05 -4.38 -16.67
N SER A 66 -6.88 -4.98 -16.37
CA SER A 66 -6.56 -5.50 -15.04
C SER A 66 -5.46 -4.66 -14.39
N HIS A 67 -5.83 -3.65 -13.60
CA HIS A 67 -4.86 -2.78 -12.94
C HIS A 67 -3.97 -3.57 -11.97
N PRO A 68 -2.65 -3.30 -11.89
CA PRO A 68 -1.77 -3.97 -10.92
C PRO A 68 -2.31 -3.85 -9.48
N ALA A 69 -2.30 -4.95 -8.73
CA ALA A 69 -2.79 -4.90 -7.35
C ALA A 69 -1.85 -4.03 -6.49
N LYS A 70 -2.40 -3.02 -5.82
CA LYS A 70 -1.62 -2.05 -5.04
C LYS A 70 -2.00 -2.08 -3.57
N VAL A 71 -1.01 -1.88 -2.71
CA VAL A 71 -1.21 -1.75 -1.27
C VAL A 71 -1.51 -0.29 -0.96
N VAL A 72 -2.57 -0.04 -0.21
CA VAL A 72 -3.00 1.29 0.22
C VAL A 72 -3.02 1.33 1.74
N LEU A 73 -2.29 2.28 2.31
CA LEU A 73 -1.98 2.33 3.74
C LEU A 73 -2.69 3.47 4.46
N THR A 74 -3.02 4.52 3.71
CA THR A 74 -3.62 5.75 4.21
C THR A 74 -4.58 6.30 3.16
N GLN A 75 -5.45 7.22 3.57
CA GLN A 75 -6.34 7.94 2.66
C GLN A 75 -5.57 8.71 1.57
N ASN A 76 -4.41 9.30 1.91
CA ASN A 76 -3.57 9.99 0.94
C ASN A 76 -3.02 9.02 -0.13
N ASN A 77 -2.63 7.82 0.27
CA ASN A 77 -2.19 6.77 -0.66
C ASN A 77 -3.34 6.29 -1.55
N LEU A 78 -4.59 6.34 -1.05
CA LEU A 78 -5.77 5.99 -1.81
C LEU A 78 -6.03 6.98 -2.96
N SER A 79 -5.91 8.29 -2.71
CA SER A 79 -6.04 9.29 -3.78
C SER A 79 -5.02 9.05 -4.90
N LYS A 80 -3.75 8.85 -4.53
CA LYS A 80 -2.67 8.56 -5.49
C LYS A 80 -2.90 7.26 -6.27
N PHE A 81 -3.57 6.28 -5.65
CA PHE A 81 -3.95 5.05 -6.33
C PHE A 81 -5.00 5.31 -7.41
N TYR A 82 -6.01 6.14 -7.13
CA TYR A 82 -7.01 6.51 -8.13
C TYR A 82 -6.41 7.30 -9.30
N ASP A 83 -5.49 8.24 -9.03
CA ASP A 83 -4.83 9.00 -10.09
C ASP A 83 -4.02 8.06 -11.01
N ASP A 84 -3.21 7.16 -10.43
CA ASP A 84 -2.46 6.13 -11.17
C ASP A 84 -3.36 5.13 -11.92
N LEU A 85 -4.56 4.85 -11.40
CA LEU A 85 -5.56 4.03 -12.09
C LEU A 85 -6.08 4.73 -13.35
N ILE A 86 -6.44 6.02 -13.24
CA ILE A 86 -6.96 6.84 -14.35
C ILE A 86 -5.93 6.90 -15.48
N ASP A 87 -4.70 7.29 -15.16
CA ASP A 87 -3.65 7.51 -16.16
C ASP A 87 -3.36 6.23 -16.94
N LYS A 88 -3.24 5.10 -16.24
CA LYS A 88 -2.96 3.81 -16.90
C LYS A 88 -4.16 3.24 -17.64
N PHE A 89 -5.39 3.49 -17.18
CA PHE A 89 -6.59 3.07 -17.90
C PHE A 89 -6.72 3.83 -19.21
N LYS A 90 -6.53 5.16 -19.21
CA LYS A 90 -6.52 5.97 -20.44
C LYS A 90 -5.47 5.47 -21.43
N ALA A 91 -4.23 5.28 -20.96
CA ALA A 91 -3.17 4.74 -21.81
C ALA A 91 -3.50 3.34 -22.38
N TRP A 92 -4.23 2.50 -21.64
CA TRP A 92 -4.68 1.20 -22.14
C TRP A 92 -5.78 1.33 -23.21
N VAL A 93 -6.73 2.25 -23.02
CA VAL A 93 -7.77 2.57 -24.02
C VAL A 93 -7.13 3.06 -25.31
N ASP A 94 -6.21 4.04 -25.22
CA ASP A 94 -5.49 4.59 -26.37
C ASP A 94 -4.75 3.49 -27.15
N GLN A 95 -4.01 2.63 -26.44
CA GLN A 95 -3.30 1.50 -27.04
C GLN A 95 -4.24 0.47 -27.70
N PHE A 96 -5.45 0.30 -27.15
CA PHE A 96 -6.43 -0.60 -27.74
C PHE A 96 -6.96 -0.03 -29.06
N GLN A 97 -7.29 1.26 -29.09
CA GLN A 97 -7.78 1.95 -30.29
C GLN A 97 -6.71 2.03 -31.39
N GLU A 98 -5.45 2.30 -31.04
CA GLU A 98 -4.33 2.34 -32.01
C GLU A 98 -4.04 0.99 -32.67
N ARG A 99 -4.33 -0.13 -31.98
CA ARG A 99 -4.04 -1.49 -32.46
C ARG A 99 -5.25 -2.17 -33.10
N GLY A 100 -6.44 -1.60 -32.95
CA GLY A 100 -7.71 -2.19 -33.38
C GLY A 100 -8.08 -1.83 -34.83
N SER A 101 -8.89 -2.69 -35.46
CA SER A 101 -9.45 -2.51 -36.81
C SER A 101 -10.52 -1.40 -36.91
N GLY A 102 -10.39 -0.29 -36.17
CA GLY A 102 -11.38 0.78 -36.09
C GLY A 102 -12.41 0.63 -34.96
N PHE A 103 -12.01 0.02 -33.84
CA PHE A 103 -12.81 -0.04 -32.62
C PHE A 103 -12.56 1.20 -31.77
N ASP A 104 -13.62 1.94 -31.48
CA ASP A 104 -13.59 3.07 -30.57
C ASP A 104 -14.15 2.69 -29.20
N PHE A 105 -13.60 3.31 -28.17
CA PHE A 105 -14.10 3.14 -26.82
C PHE A 105 -15.55 3.62 -26.74
N ASN A 106 -16.46 2.74 -26.31
CA ASN A 106 -17.87 3.07 -26.20
C ASN A 106 -18.25 3.38 -24.75
N SER A 107 -18.04 2.43 -23.83
CA SER A 107 -18.41 2.62 -22.42
C SER A 107 -17.73 1.61 -21.49
N ILE A 108 -17.73 1.90 -20.18
CA ILE A 108 -17.44 0.92 -19.13
C ILE A 108 -18.72 0.14 -18.81
N LYS A 109 -18.67 -1.20 -18.92
CA LYS A 109 -19.81 -2.08 -18.61
C LYS A 109 -19.83 -2.47 -17.15
N SER A 110 -18.68 -2.89 -16.61
CA SER A 110 -18.57 -3.31 -15.22
C SER A 110 -17.19 -3.07 -14.64
N VAL A 111 -17.13 -2.94 -13.32
CA VAL A 111 -15.88 -2.94 -12.55
C VAL A 111 -15.97 -3.85 -11.36
N GLN A 112 -14.96 -4.70 -11.24
CA GLN A 112 -14.75 -5.56 -10.09
C GLN A 112 -13.67 -4.95 -9.22
N VAL A 113 -14.02 -4.69 -7.97
CA VAL A 113 -13.13 -4.22 -6.92
C VAL A 113 -12.97 -5.34 -5.92
N LYS A 114 -11.74 -5.80 -5.75
CA LYS A 114 -11.38 -6.83 -4.77
C LYS A 114 -10.49 -6.20 -3.71
N LEU A 115 -11.02 -6.13 -2.50
CA LEU A 115 -10.29 -5.66 -1.32
C LEU A 115 -9.78 -6.87 -0.56
N TYR A 116 -8.48 -6.93 -0.36
CA TYR A 116 -7.83 -7.97 0.41
C TYR A 116 -7.34 -7.39 1.72
N LYS A 117 -7.47 -8.18 2.78
CA LYS A 117 -6.81 -7.86 4.04
C LYS A 117 -5.32 -7.83 3.76
N TYR A 118 -4.71 -6.69 4.04
CA TYR A 118 -3.28 -6.55 3.89
C TYR A 118 -2.64 -6.61 5.26
N GLU A 119 -2.06 -7.76 5.58
CA GLU A 119 -1.22 -7.87 6.75
C GLU A 119 0.13 -7.21 6.45
N TYR A 120 0.36 -6.11 7.13
CA TYR A 120 1.41 -5.18 6.84
C TYR A 120 2.76 -5.71 7.33
N GLN A 121 3.73 -5.82 6.42
CA GLN A 121 5.12 -6.15 6.77
C GLN A 121 5.92 -4.91 7.17
N ARG A 122 5.36 -3.97 7.94
CA ARG A 122 6.17 -2.84 8.45
C ARG A 122 5.90 -2.47 9.90
N ALA A 123 6.69 -1.50 10.32
CA ALA A 123 7.10 -1.34 11.69
C ALA A 123 6.11 -0.48 12.49
N SER A 124 5.29 -1.10 13.34
CA SER A 124 4.15 -0.46 14.00
C SER A 124 4.49 -0.02 15.43
N SER A 125 3.67 -0.45 16.38
CA SER A 125 3.84 -0.24 17.81
C SER A 125 4.79 -1.28 18.39
N TYR A 126 5.09 -1.15 19.69
CA TYR A 126 6.01 -2.03 20.40
C TYR A 126 5.74 -3.53 20.19
N ILE A 127 6.74 -4.24 19.65
CA ILE A 127 6.74 -5.71 19.59
C ILE A 127 7.80 -6.25 20.57
N PRO A 128 7.45 -7.12 21.52
CA PRO A 128 8.43 -7.71 22.42
C PRO A 128 9.49 -8.52 21.65
N LEU A 129 10.73 -8.51 22.14
CA LEU A 129 11.75 -9.42 21.62
C LEU A 129 11.44 -10.84 22.10
N GLN A 130 11.58 -11.82 21.20
CA GLN A 130 11.43 -13.24 21.56
C GLN A 130 12.64 -13.77 22.37
N PHE A 131 13.73 -12.99 22.44
CA PHE A 131 14.94 -13.32 23.17
C PHE A 131 15.42 -12.13 24.02
N LYS A 132 16.25 -12.41 25.02
CA LYS A 132 16.90 -11.37 25.81
C LYS A 132 18.11 -10.83 25.08
N SER A 133 18.20 -9.52 24.91
CA SER A 133 19.37 -8.84 24.36
C SER A 133 19.73 -7.63 25.22
N LYS A 134 21.03 -7.44 25.47
CA LYS A 134 21.55 -6.22 26.10
C LYS A 134 21.87 -5.13 25.07
N ASN A 135 22.11 -5.54 23.81
CA ASN A 135 22.59 -4.68 22.74
C ASN A 135 21.47 -4.06 21.88
N ILE A 136 20.26 -4.62 21.94
CA ILE A 136 19.10 -4.11 21.21
C ILE A 136 18.27 -3.22 22.14
N ILE A 137 17.92 -2.01 21.68
CA ILE A 137 17.08 -1.07 22.43
C ILE A 137 15.65 -1.14 21.87
N ASN A 138 14.84 -2.02 22.45
CA ASN A 138 13.45 -2.17 22.03
C ASN A 138 12.55 -1.11 22.69
N VAL A 139 12.48 0.10 22.13
CA VAL A 139 11.66 1.21 22.66
C VAL A 139 10.17 0.83 22.66
N GLN A 140 9.49 1.10 23.79
CA GLN A 140 8.13 0.64 24.10
C GLN A 140 7.05 1.63 23.66
N ASN A 141 6.92 1.84 22.35
CA ASN A 141 5.90 2.71 21.75
C ASN A 141 4.55 1.99 21.58
N LYS A 142 3.83 1.75 22.68
CA LYS A 142 2.56 1.01 22.63
C LYS A 142 1.39 1.78 22.00
N ASN A 143 1.47 3.12 21.96
CA ASN A 143 0.35 4.00 21.64
C ASN A 143 0.53 4.77 20.32
N ASP A 144 1.57 4.45 19.55
CA ASP A 144 1.88 5.11 18.28
C ASP A 144 2.54 4.14 17.29
N ASN A 145 2.71 4.58 16.04
CA ASN A 145 3.33 3.81 14.96
C ASN A 145 4.72 4.34 14.59
N LYS A 146 5.43 4.97 15.54
CA LYS A 146 6.69 5.68 15.32
C LYS A 146 7.93 4.88 15.71
N CYS A 147 7.88 3.54 15.77
CA CYS A 147 9.02 2.73 16.22
C CYS A 147 10.31 2.98 15.42
N PHE A 148 10.21 3.25 14.11
CA PHE A 148 11.35 3.63 13.28
C PHE A 148 12.02 4.92 13.77
N LEU A 149 11.22 5.95 14.06
CA LEU A 149 11.72 7.20 14.65
C LEU A 149 12.35 6.94 16.02
N TRP A 150 11.63 6.22 16.89
CA TRP A 150 12.11 5.91 18.23
C TRP A 150 13.42 5.12 18.23
N SER A 151 13.65 4.27 17.22
CA SER A 151 14.90 3.52 17.06
C SER A 151 16.06 4.44 16.68
N ILE A 152 15.82 5.40 15.76
CA ILE A 152 16.82 6.41 15.38
C ILE A 152 17.16 7.28 16.59
N LEU A 153 16.15 7.77 17.32
CA LEU A 153 16.36 8.61 18.50
C LEU A 153 17.08 7.86 19.63
N ALA A 154 16.77 6.58 19.83
CA ALA A 154 17.48 5.76 20.82
C ALA A 154 18.96 5.55 20.48
N TYR A 155 19.32 5.59 19.19
CA TYR A 155 20.71 5.56 18.75
C TYR A 155 21.40 6.91 18.95
N LEU A 156 20.74 8.02 18.57
CA LEU A 156 21.33 9.37 18.63
C LEU A 156 21.43 9.93 20.06
N TYR A 157 20.46 9.62 20.92
CA TYR A 157 20.37 10.12 22.30
C TYR A 157 20.44 8.96 23.29
N PRO A 158 21.60 8.29 23.45
CA PRO A 158 21.70 7.09 24.27
C PRO A 158 21.41 7.38 25.75
N VAL A 159 20.52 6.58 26.34
CA VAL A 159 20.13 6.69 27.76
C VAL A 159 20.57 5.46 28.55
N VAL A 160 21.10 5.68 29.76
CA VAL A 160 21.61 4.60 30.63
C VAL A 160 20.48 3.84 31.34
N LYS A 161 19.50 4.55 31.90
CA LYS A 161 18.41 3.96 32.69
C LYS A 161 17.11 3.94 31.90
N ASN A 162 16.40 2.81 31.96
CA ASN A 162 15.09 2.65 31.33
C ASN A 162 15.07 3.02 29.84
N LYS A 163 16.13 2.68 29.10
CA LYS A 163 16.33 2.99 27.67
C LYS A 163 15.17 2.57 26.74
N GLN A 164 14.27 1.71 27.21
CA GLN A 164 13.08 1.29 26.49
C GLN A 164 11.91 2.30 26.56
N ARG A 165 11.99 3.39 27.34
CA ARG A 165 10.85 4.32 27.50
C ARG A 165 10.85 5.42 26.44
N VAL A 166 9.71 5.61 25.77
CA VAL A 166 9.49 6.70 24.80
C VAL A 166 9.73 8.08 25.41
N THR A 167 9.34 8.29 26.67
CA THR A 167 9.50 9.57 27.37
C THR A 167 10.93 10.08 27.40
N ASN A 168 11.93 9.19 27.33
CA ASN A 168 13.34 9.57 27.31
C ASN A 168 13.78 10.23 25.99
N TYR A 169 13.00 10.06 24.92
CA TYR A 169 13.35 10.50 23.58
C TYR A 169 12.40 11.56 23.03
N LYS A 170 11.30 11.82 23.75
CA LYS A 170 10.18 12.64 23.27
C LYS A 170 10.57 14.10 23.04
N GLU A 171 11.54 14.62 23.78
CA GLU A 171 12.05 15.98 23.57
C GLU A 171 12.79 16.15 22.23
N TYR A 172 13.33 15.06 21.67
CA TYR A 172 14.07 15.06 20.41
C TYR A 172 13.20 14.67 19.21
N GLU A 173 11.88 14.53 19.39
CA GLU A 173 10.98 13.99 18.36
C GLU A 173 11.02 14.80 17.06
N ASP A 174 11.18 16.12 17.16
CA ASP A 174 11.24 17.06 16.03
C ASP A 174 12.65 17.20 15.42
N GLU A 175 13.68 16.56 15.98
CA GLU A 175 15.06 16.64 15.46
C GLU A 175 15.27 15.76 14.21
N ILE A 176 14.36 14.83 13.94
CA ILE A 176 14.39 13.98 12.75
C ILE A 176 13.37 14.47 11.72
N SER A 177 13.87 14.89 10.56
CA SER A 177 13.04 15.27 9.42
C SER A 177 12.36 14.04 8.82
N MET A 178 11.04 14.03 8.88
CA MET A 178 10.16 13.02 8.29
C MET A 178 9.28 13.63 7.18
N ARG A 179 9.79 14.65 6.47
CA ARG A 179 9.00 15.42 5.50
C ARG A 179 8.52 14.53 4.34
N GLY A 180 7.20 14.46 4.19
CA GLY A 180 6.55 13.64 3.18
C GLY A 180 6.81 12.15 3.35
N ILE A 181 7.02 11.68 4.59
CA ILE A 181 7.11 10.27 4.97
C ILE A 181 6.00 10.04 6.00
N GLU A 182 5.14 9.07 5.72
CA GLU A 182 4.04 8.72 6.62
C GLU A 182 4.46 7.57 7.55
N TYR A 183 3.94 7.60 8.78
CA TYR A 183 4.08 6.46 9.69
C TYR A 183 2.95 5.45 9.47
N PRO A 184 3.21 4.15 9.69
CA PRO A 184 4.52 3.52 9.90
C PRO A 184 5.41 3.53 8.64
N VAL A 185 6.70 3.81 8.83
CA VAL A 185 7.66 4.08 7.73
C VAL A 185 7.80 2.91 6.75
N ALA A 186 7.74 3.23 5.46
CA ALA A 186 7.97 2.30 4.36
C ALA A 186 9.44 1.91 4.23
N LYS A 187 9.75 0.65 3.87
CA LYS A 187 11.12 0.29 3.48
C LYS A 187 11.59 1.14 2.29
N GLU A 188 10.66 1.41 1.38
CA GLU A 188 10.88 2.23 0.18
C GLU A 188 11.21 3.69 0.52
N ASP A 189 10.79 4.18 1.70
CA ASP A 189 11.02 5.55 2.16
C ASP A 189 12.31 5.69 2.98
N ILE A 190 12.98 4.59 3.36
CA ILE A 190 14.23 4.65 4.15
C ILE A 190 15.31 5.47 3.46
N PRO A 191 15.59 5.31 2.14
CA PRO A 191 16.58 6.15 1.46
C PRO A 191 16.26 7.64 1.52
N LYS A 192 14.97 7.99 1.59
CA LYS A 192 14.52 9.38 1.74
C LYS A 192 14.79 9.89 3.16
N VAL A 193 14.56 9.08 4.20
CA VAL A 193 14.93 9.41 5.58
C VAL A 193 16.43 9.63 5.70
N GLU A 194 17.23 8.69 5.19
CA GLU A 194 18.70 8.74 5.21
C GLU A 194 19.20 10.06 4.62
N LYS A 195 18.71 10.43 3.42
CA LYS A 195 19.06 11.68 2.75
C LYS A 195 18.63 12.93 3.52
N GLN A 196 17.44 12.91 4.13
CA GLN A 196 16.92 14.08 4.86
C GLN A 196 17.67 14.34 6.17
N ASN A 197 18.22 13.31 6.79
CA ASN A 197 18.83 13.39 8.13
C ASN A 197 20.34 13.14 8.12
N ASN A 198 20.95 12.92 6.94
CA ASN A 198 22.35 12.54 6.78
C ASN A 198 22.73 11.30 7.63
N LEU A 199 21.87 10.27 7.58
CA LEU A 199 22.03 9.02 8.31
C LEU A 199 22.29 7.86 7.35
N ILE A 200 22.93 6.80 7.86
CA ILE A 200 23.07 5.51 7.17
C ILE A 200 22.35 4.46 8.02
N ILE A 201 21.33 3.84 7.46
CA ILE A 201 20.39 2.96 8.17
C ILE A 201 20.46 1.56 7.58
N ASN A 202 20.91 0.61 8.41
CA ASN A 202 20.95 -0.80 8.04
C ASN A 202 19.74 -1.54 8.60
N VAL A 203 19.01 -2.26 7.74
CA VAL A 203 17.82 -3.03 8.12
C VAL A 203 18.11 -4.52 8.08
N PHE A 204 17.97 -5.18 9.23
CA PHE A 204 18.11 -6.62 9.38
C PHE A 204 16.77 -7.27 9.70
N ALA A 205 16.56 -8.49 9.20
CA ALA A 205 15.40 -9.31 9.53
C ALA A 205 15.83 -10.51 10.37
N LEU A 206 15.12 -10.74 11.48
CA LEU A 206 15.26 -11.97 12.26
C LEU A 206 14.51 -13.09 11.53
N LYS A 207 15.22 -14.18 11.22
CA LYS A 207 14.62 -15.36 10.58
C LYS A 207 14.40 -16.43 11.65
N ASP A 208 13.14 -16.82 11.88
CA ASP A 208 12.83 -17.99 12.70
C ASP A 208 13.33 -19.27 11.99
N GLN A 209 13.97 -20.16 12.75
CA GLN A 209 14.53 -21.43 12.22
C GLN A 209 13.47 -22.52 11.99
N THR A 210 12.23 -22.31 12.40
CA THR A 210 11.12 -23.22 12.08
C THR A 210 10.62 -22.92 10.67
N ASN A 211 10.64 -23.92 9.78
CA ASN A 211 10.18 -23.84 8.38
C ASN A 211 8.65 -23.61 8.21
N LYS A 212 8.01 -22.90 9.15
CA LYS A 212 6.73 -22.25 8.93
C LYS A 212 7.05 -20.77 8.83
N GLN A 213 6.87 -20.18 7.65
CA GLN A 213 6.77 -18.73 7.50
C GLN A 213 5.51 -18.25 8.24
N THR A 214 5.54 -18.27 9.57
CA THR A 214 4.73 -17.38 10.39
C THR A 214 5.45 -16.05 10.35
N PHE A 215 5.28 -15.32 9.24
CA PHE A 215 5.50 -13.88 9.27
C PHE A 215 4.48 -13.31 10.25
N GLY A 216 4.88 -13.15 11.51
CA GLY A 216 4.11 -12.37 12.48
C GLY A 216 3.81 -11.01 11.86
N SER A 217 2.53 -10.68 11.80
CA SER A 217 1.89 -9.65 10.98
C SER A 217 2.14 -8.20 11.43
N ASN A 218 3.24 -7.96 12.16
CA ASN A 218 3.72 -6.64 12.57
C ASN A 218 5.25 -6.68 12.64
N LEU A 219 5.93 -5.67 12.11
CA LEU A 219 7.36 -5.44 12.37
C LEU A 219 7.49 -4.29 13.38
N CYS A 220 8.66 -4.09 13.97
CA CYS A 220 8.97 -2.93 14.81
C CYS A 220 10.49 -2.76 14.73
N PHE A 221 10.97 -1.59 14.30
CA PHE A 221 12.41 -1.31 14.31
C PHE A 221 12.89 -1.19 15.76
N LYS A 222 14.16 -1.52 15.99
CA LYS A 222 14.79 -1.60 17.32
C LYS A 222 16.26 -1.23 17.24
#